data_AF-A0A935TF80-F1
#
_entry.id   AF-A0A935TF80-F1
#
_cell.length_a   1.000
_cell.length_b   1.000
_cell.length_c   1.000
_cell.angle_alpha   90.00
_cell.angle_beta   90.00
_cell.angle_gamma   90.00
#
_symmetry.space_group_name_H-M   'P 1'
#
loop_
_entity.id
_entity.type
_entity.pdbx_description
1 polymer ?
#
loop_
_entity_poly.entity_id
_entity_poly.type
_entity_poly.pdbx_seq_one_letter_code
_entity_poly.pdbx_strand_id
1 'polypeptide(L)'
;MSIIEILLLIAAGVLAAILARHFFKLRRSTAKRQDRDTSERLLAEATRQAAEVAARREAERQAAEDAAHREAERKNAEEAARHEAERKAAEAAAHREAERQAAELAARREAERQTAEAAARREAERKTAEEAARAEAERRAVEVAARREAEHQAAEVAARREAERQGAEAAARREAERKTAEEAARAEAERRAVEVAARREAEHQAAEVAARRAAERQAAEVAARREAERQAAEVAARRAAERQAAEVAARRETERQAAEVAARREADRKEAEEAAHREAERKAAAEAARREADRLVVEEALRQEEDERQAVEAAIERETARQAAEEAQRRALAEVTRKLALPAKTVEQTVVMVADDSKVVRVKTGRLLAAHRYQVVTAEDGLDAARQIESSAPDLLVTDVDMPGMNGLDLARQVRGNPHTANVPIIMVTSDSEQLRAEAVAAGVNVVLGKPYPEEQLIGHIQQLMRGQAGA
;
A
#
# COMPACT_ATOMS: atom_id res chain seq x y z
N MET A 1 -49.68 153.95 91.63
CA MET A 1 -48.72 152.87 91.32
C MET A 1 -47.34 153.49 91.25
N SER A 2 -46.44 153.09 92.14
CA SER A 2 -45.09 153.65 92.25
C SER A 2 -44.19 153.04 91.17
N ILE A 3 -43.20 153.79 90.68
CA ILE A 3 -42.19 153.34 89.68
C ILE A 3 -41.52 152.01 90.11
N ILE A 4 -41.46 151.75 91.42
CA ILE A 4 -40.89 150.52 92.01
C ILE A 4 -41.68 149.26 91.62
N GLU A 5 -43.02 149.34 91.52
CA GLU A 5 -43.86 148.17 91.19
C GLU A 5 -43.67 147.71 89.74
N ILE A 6 -43.46 148.64 88.81
CA ILE A 6 -43.25 148.33 87.38
C ILE A 6 -41.89 147.64 87.18
N LEU A 7 -40.84 148.09 87.88
CA LEU A 7 -39.52 147.47 87.81
C LEU A 7 -39.49 146.05 88.38
N LEU A 8 -40.24 145.79 89.46
CA LEU A 8 -40.37 144.45 90.02
C LEU A 8 -41.08 143.47 89.09
N LEU A 9 -42.10 143.94 88.37
CA LEU A 9 -42.86 143.14 87.41
C LEU A 9 -42.04 142.79 86.16
N ILE A 10 -41.21 143.73 85.68
CA ILE A 10 -40.26 143.49 84.59
C ILE A 10 -39.17 142.50 85.02
N ALA A 11 -38.62 142.65 86.24
CA ALA A 11 -37.59 141.74 86.75
C ALA A 11 -38.12 140.30 86.92
N ALA A 12 -39.36 140.14 87.41
CA ALA A 12 -40.00 138.83 87.53
C ALA A 12 -40.25 138.17 86.16
N GLY A 13 -40.68 138.95 85.16
CA GLY A 13 -40.88 138.46 83.79
C GLY A 13 -39.58 137.99 83.13
N VAL A 14 -38.48 138.72 83.31
CA VAL A 14 -37.16 138.35 82.78
C VAL A 14 -36.64 137.07 83.45
N LEU A 15 -36.81 136.93 84.77
CA LEU A 15 -36.37 135.74 85.49
C LEU A 15 -37.14 134.47 85.06
N ALA A 16 -38.46 134.58 84.86
CA ALA A 16 -39.29 133.48 84.37
C ALA A 16 -38.88 133.03 82.96
N ALA A 17 -38.56 133.98 82.07
CA ALA A 17 -38.10 133.67 80.72
C ALA A 17 -36.73 132.97 80.70
N ILE A 18 -35.81 133.34 81.58
CA ILE A 18 -34.50 132.70 81.72
C ILE A 18 -34.66 131.25 82.21
N LEU A 19 -35.50 131.03 83.22
CA LEU A 19 -35.75 129.68 83.76
C LEU A 19 -36.42 128.76 82.74
N ALA A 20 -37.42 129.24 82.00
CA ALA A 20 -38.07 128.47 80.94
C ALA A 20 -37.10 128.08 79.82
N ARG A 21 -36.22 129.02 79.41
CA ARG A 21 -35.20 128.77 78.39
C ARG A 21 -34.16 127.75 78.86
N HIS A 22 -33.78 127.79 80.14
CA HIS A 22 -32.81 126.84 80.68
C HIS A 22 -33.41 125.43 80.78
N PHE A 23 -34.65 125.31 81.28
CA PHE A 23 -35.37 124.04 81.41
C PHE A 23 -35.61 123.37 80.04
N PHE A 24 -35.97 124.16 79.01
CA PHE A 24 -36.14 123.66 77.65
C PHE A 24 -34.82 123.15 77.03
N LYS A 25 -33.69 123.82 77.34
CA LYS A 25 -32.35 123.39 76.90
C LYS A 25 -31.92 122.06 77.54
N LEU A 26 -32.22 121.87 78.82
CA LEU A 26 -31.94 120.63 79.55
C LEU A 26 -32.77 119.44 79.01
N ARG A 27 -34.06 119.64 78.73
CA ARG A 27 -34.94 118.57 78.21
C ARG A 27 -34.59 118.13 76.78
N ARG A 28 -34.12 119.06 75.94
CA ARG A 28 -33.69 118.75 74.56
C ARG A 28 -32.32 118.04 74.51
N SER A 29 -31.48 118.27 75.52
CA SER A 29 -30.17 117.61 75.69
C SER A 29 -30.31 116.14 76.08
N THR A 30 -31.21 115.83 77.01
CA THR A 30 -31.43 114.45 77.48
C THR A 30 -32.10 113.57 76.43
N ALA A 31 -33.11 114.08 75.71
CA ALA A 31 -33.76 113.33 74.63
C ALA A 31 -32.80 112.98 73.47
N LYS A 32 -31.88 113.89 73.09
CA LYS A 32 -30.84 113.63 72.07
C LYS A 32 -29.79 112.61 72.52
N ARG A 33 -29.47 112.55 73.82
CA ARG A 33 -28.56 111.54 74.35
C ARG A 33 -29.18 110.15 74.35
N GLN A 34 -30.47 110.06 74.68
CA GLN A 34 -31.18 108.79 74.77
C GLN A 34 -31.38 108.15 73.39
N ASP A 35 -31.73 108.95 72.37
CA ASP A 35 -31.94 108.49 70.98
C ASP A 35 -30.62 108.08 70.28
N ARG A 36 -29.52 108.74 70.65
CA ARG A 36 -28.17 108.40 70.18
C ARG A 36 -27.66 107.10 70.81
N ASP A 37 -27.91 106.87 72.10
CA ASP A 37 -27.52 105.65 72.80
C ASP A 37 -28.34 104.43 72.30
N THR A 38 -29.61 104.61 71.95
CA THR A 38 -30.41 103.55 71.30
C THR A 38 -29.97 103.26 69.87
N SER A 39 -29.64 104.29 69.07
CA SER A 39 -29.15 104.11 67.71
C SER A 39 -27.78 103.42 67.68
N GLU A 40 -26.87 103.80 68.58
CA GLU A 40 -25.55 103.17 68.72
C GLU A 40 -25.67 101.70 69.15
N ARG A 41 -26.62 101.36 70.04
CA ARG A 41 -26.90 99.95 70.41
C ARG A 41 -27.47 99.12 69.27
N LEU A 42 -28.44 99.63 68.52
CA LEU A 42 -28.99 98.93 67.35
C LEU A 42 -27.95 98.72 66.26
N LEU A 43 -27.06 99.69 66.05
CA LEU A 43 -25.96 99.58 65.08
C LEU A 43 -24.89 98.58 65.53
N ALA A 44 -24.60 98.52 66.84
CA ALA A 44 -23.72 97.50 67.43
C ALA A 44 -24.34 96.10 67.36
N GLU A 45 -25.65 95.97 67.54
CA GLU A 45 -26.37 94.70 67.42
C GLU A 45 -26.43 94.22 65.96
N ALA A 46 -26.70 95.12 65.01
CA ALA A 46 -26.69 94.81 63.58
C ALA A 46 -25.28 94.41 63.07
N THR A 47 -24.23 95.09 63.53
CA THR A 47 -22.84 94.73 63.17
C THR A 47 -22.44 93.39 63.78
N ARG A 48 -22.86 93.07 65.01
CA ARG A 48 -22.65 91.77 65.63
C ARG A 48 -23.37 90.64 64.87
N GLN A 49 -24.63 90.85 64.48
CA GLN A 49 -25.38 89.88 63.67
C GLN A 49 -24.76 89.67 62.29
N ALA A 50 -24.30 90.75 61.63
CA ALA A 50 -23.60 90.65 60.36
C ALA A 50 -22.27 89.88 60.49
N ALA A 51 -21.52 90.08 61.59
CA ALA A 51 -20.30 89.34 61.87
C ALA A 51 -20.55 87.85 62.16
N GLU A 52 -21.63 87.50 62.88
CA GLU A 52 -22.04 86.11 63.10
C GLU A 52 -22.41 85.40 61.78
N VAL A 53 -23.15 86.08 60.90
CA VAL A 53 -23.50 85.52 59.58
C VAL A 53 -22.26 85.35 58.70
N ALA A 54 -21.32 86.29 58.74
CA ALA A 54 -20.05 86.18 58.02
C ALA A 54 -19.21 85.00 58.53
N ALA A 55 -19.05 84.88 59.85
CA ALA A 55 -18.31 83.77 60.48
C ALA A 55 -18.95 82.41 60.17
N ARG A 56 -20.29 82.33 60.17
CA ARG A 56 -21.02 81.10 59.82
C ARG A 56 -20.81 80.72 58.35
N ARG A 57 -20.86 81.69 57.42
CA ARG A 57 -20.58 81.45 56.00
C ARG A 57 -19.13 81.02 55.76
N GLU A 58 -18.19 81.58 56.51
CA GLU A 58 -16.78 81.20 56.45
C GLU A 58 -16.56 79.77 56.97
N ALA A 59 -17.19 79.39 58.08
CA ALA A 59 -17.17 78.03 58.59
C ALA A 59 -17.84 77.02 57.65
N GLU A 60 -18.97 77.37 57.04
CA GLU A 60 -19.65 76.54 56.02
C GLU A 60 -18.77 76.35 54.78
N ARG A 61 -18.05 77.39 54.35
CA ARG A 61 -17.10 77.30 53.24
C ARG A 61 -15.90 76.40 53.57
N GLN A 62 -15.30 76.55 54.74
CA GLN A 62 -14.20 75.68 55.19
C GLN A 62 -14.65 74.22 55.29
N ALA A 63 -15.84 73.97 55.85
CA ALA A 63 -16.38 72.62 55.91
C ALA A 63 -16.63 72.00 54.53
N ALA A 64 -17.06 72.81 53.55
CA ALA A 64 -17.23 72.37 52.17
C ALA A 64 -15.89 72.07 51.47
N GLU A 65 -14.87 72.91 51.68
CA GLU A 65 -13.51 72.69 51.17
C GLU A 65 -12.88 71.42 51.77
N ASP A 66 -13.02 71.20 53.08
CA ASP A 66 -12.56 69.98 53.76
C ASP A 66 -13.29 68.71 53.30
N ALA A 67 -14.59 68.82 52.99
CA ALA A 67 -15.37 67.71 52.44
C ALA A 67 -14.92 67.36 51.02
N ALA A 68 -14.68 68.38 50.18
CA ALA A 68 -14.18 68.20 48.82
C ALA A 68 -12.77 67.58 48.80
N HIS A 69 -11.89 68.01 49.72
CA HIS A 69 -10.55 67.42 49.86
C HIS A 69 -10.62 65.94 50.23
N ARG A 70 -11.45 65.59 51.23
CA ARG A 70 -11.65 64.18 51.65
C ARG A 70 -12.25 63.33 50.54
N GLU A 71 -13.17 63.88 49.73
CA GLU A 71 -13.72 63.18 48.58
C GLU A 71 -12.65 62.94 47.49
N ALA A 72 -11.80 63.93 47.22
CA ALA A 72 -10.70 63.81 46.28
C ALA A 72 -9.66 62.76 46.74
N GLU A 73 -9.27 62.77 48.01
CA GLU A 73 -8.37 61.77 48.58
C GLU A 73 -8.95 60.35 48.48
N ARG A 74 -10.25 60.19 48.75
CA ARG A 74 -10.93 58.90 48.61
C ARG A 74 -10.93 58.41 47.15
N LYS A 75 -11.22 59.28 46.20
CA LYS A 75 -11.19 58.92 44.76
C LYS A 75 -9.80 58.52 44.31
N ASN A 76 -8.78 59.26 44.72
CA ASN A 76 -7.38 58.93 44.43
C ASN A 76 -6.97 57.59 45.04
N ALA A 77 -7.42 57.29 46.26
CA ALA A 77 -7.17 56.00 46.92
C ALA A 77 -7.89 54.84 46.21
N GLU A 78 -9.13 55.04 45.76
CA GLU A 78 -9.87 54.04 44.97
C GLU A 78 -9.21 53.79 43.61
N GLU A 79 -8.73 54.83 42.91
CA GLU A 79 -7.97 54.67 41.66
C GLU A 79 -6.64 53.95 41.86
N ALA A 80 -5.89 54.29 42.91
CA ALA A 80 -4.64 53.60 43.23
C ALA A 80 -4.88 52.10 43.53
N ALA A 81 -5.93 51.78 44.27
CA ALA A 81 -6.32 50.39 44.57
C ALA A 81 -6.74 49.63 43.30
N ARG A 82 -7.44 50.27 42.37
CA ARG A 82 -7.80 49.68 41.07
C ARG A 82 -6.56 49.37 40.24
N HIS A 83 -5.63 50.30 40.11
CA HIS A 83 -4.39 50.07 39.37
C HIS A 83 -3.52 48.98 40.00
N GLU A 84 -3.47 48.89 41.33
CA GLU A 84 -2.76 47.81 42.00
C GLU A 84 -3.43 46.45 41.74
N ALA A 85 -4.76 46.39 41.76
CA ALA A 85 -5.51 45.17 41.45
C ALA A 85 -5.33 44.74 39.98
N GLU A 86 -5.37 45.69 39.03
CA GLU A 86 -5.10 45.46 37.61
C GLU A 86 -3.69 44.91 37.39
N ARG A 87 -2.67 45.50 38.04
CA ARG A 87 -1.29 45.02 37.94
C ARG A 87 -1.15 43.58 38.45
N LYS A 88 -1.72 43.28 39.63
CA LYS A 88 -1.70 41.91 40.18
C LYS A 88 -2.43 40.91 39.29
N ALA A 89 -3.55 41.31 38.69
CA ALA A 89 -4.29 40.48 37.75
C ALA A 89 -3.46 40.21 36.46
N ALA A 90 -2.77 41.23 35.94
CA ALA A 90 -1.90 41.10 34.79
C ALA A 90 -0.68 40.19 35.07
N GLU A 91 -0.03 40.34 36.23
CA GLU A 91 1.06 39.45 36.67
C GLU A 91 0.58 37.99 36.80
N ALA A 92 -0.60 37.76 37.39
CA ALA A 92 -1.17 36.43 37.51
C ALA A 92 -1.62 35.83 36.17
N ALA A 93 -2.01 36.66 35.19
CA ALA A 93 -2.30 36.21 33.83
C ALA A 93 -1.02 35.80 33.10
N ALA A 94 0.04 36.63 33.18
CA ALA A 94 1.33 36.34 32.58
C ALA A 94 1.97 35.05 33.14
N HIS A 95 1.86 34.81 34.45
CA HIS A 95 2.35 33.57 35.05
C HIS A 95 1.62 32.33 34.50
N ARG A 96 0.29 32.39 34.41
CA ARG A 96 -0.53 31.29 33.87
C ARG A 96 -0.23 31.03 32.39
N GLU A 97 0.03 32.07 31.62
CA GLU A 97 0.44 31.94 30.23
C GLU A 97 1.83 31.29 30.10
N ALA A 98 2.79 31.70 30.92
CA ALA A 98 4.12 31.08 30.96
C ALA A 98 4.06 29.59 31.35
N GLU A 99 3.22 29.22 32.32
CA GLU A 99 3.00 27.81 32.70
C GLU A 99 2.38 27.00 31.55
N ARG A 100 1.41 27.57 30.83
CA ARG A 100 0.80 26.92 29.66
C ARG A 100 1.84 26.69 28.56
N GLN A 101 2.63 27.70 28.21
CA GLN A 101 3.68 27.59 27.21
C GLN A 101 4.74 26.54 27.61
N ALA A 102 5.10 26.46 28.88
CA ALA A 102 6.03 25.45 29.38
C ALA A 102 5.45 24.03 29.27
N ALA A 103 4.16 23.86 29.58
CA ALA A 103 3.46 22.58 29.45
C ALA A 103 3.35 22.14 27.98
N GLU A 104 3.01 23.07 27.07
CA GLU A 104 2.92 22.80 25.63
C GLU A 104 4.29 22.38 25.05
N LEU A 105 5.37 23.08 25.43
CA LEU A 105 6.72 22.72 25.03
C LEU A 105 7.12 21.32 25.54
N ALA A 106 6.75 20.98 26.78
CA ALA A 106 7.00 19.67 27.35
C ALA A 106 6.24 18.56 26.60
N ALA A 107 4.95 18.77 26.32
CA ALA A 107 4.11 17.84 25.55
C ALA A 107 4.66 17.63 24.13
N ARG A 108 5.11 18.71 23.47
CA ARG A 108 5.73 18.62 22.14
C ARG A 108 7.02 17.81 22.15
N ARG A 109 7.90 18.04 23.14
CA ARG A 109 9.14 17.25 23.30
C ARG A 109 8.85 15.78 23.55
N GLU A 110 7.81 15.47 24.32
CA GLU A 110 7.40 14.10 24.56
C GLU A 110 6.86 13.43 23.28
N ALA A 111 6.03 14.12 22.51
CA ALA A 111 5.56 13.62 21.21
C ALA A 111 6.71 13.40 20.21
N GLU A 112 7.67 14.32 20.14
CA GLU A 112 8.89 14.16 19.33
C GLU A 112 9.71 12.93 19.78
N ARG A 113 9.83 12.69 21.09
CA ARG A 113 10.51 11.49 21.62
C ARG A 113 9.77 10.20 21.24
N GLN A 114 8.44 10.18 21.38
CA GLN A 114 7.62 9.00 21.04
C GLN A 114 7.70 8.66 19.55
N THR A 115 7.66 9.67 18.68
CA THR A 115 7.81 9.47 17.23
C THR A 115 9.20 8.95 16.86
N ALA A 116 10.26 9.47 17.50
CA ALA A 116 11.62 8.96 17.31
C ALA A 116 11.78 7.52 17.81
N GLU A 117 11.24 7.18 18.99
CA GLU A 117 11.24 5.81 19.52
C GLU A 117 10.48 4.84 18.59
N ALA A 118 9.32 5.25 18.07
CA ALA A 118 8.54 4.45 17.12
C ALA A 118 9.29 4.23 15.79
N ALA A 119 9.98 5.25 15.28
CA ALA A 119 10.81 5.14 14.08
C ALA A 119 11.99 4.17 14.30
N ALA A 120 12.68 4.27 15.44
CA ALA A 120 13.77 3.38 15.80
C ALA A 120 13.32 1.91 15.93
N ARG A 121 12.14 1.67 16.53
CA ARG A 121 11.54 0.31 16.60
C ARG A 121 11.25 -0.26 15.22
N ARG A 122 10.63 0.52 14.32
CA ARG A 122 10.36 0.09 12.94
C ARG A 122 11.65 -0.22 12.18
N GLU A 123 12.71 0.57 12.38
CA GLU A 123 13.99 0.29 11.75
C GLU A 123 14.63 -1.00 12.28
N ALA A 124 14.55 -1.25 13.59
CA ALA A 124 15.03 -2.49 14.19
C ALA A 124 14.24 -3.72 13.67
N GLU A 125 12.91 -3.65 13.62
CA GLU A 125 12.05 -4.69 13.05
C GLU A 125 12.36 -4.96 11.58
N ARG A 126 12.65 -3.91 10.80
CA ARG A 126 13.06 -4.06 9.39
C ARG A 126 14.37 -4.81 9.28
N LYS A 127 15.38 -4.49 10.11
CA LYS A 127 16.68 -5.16 10.10
C LYS A 127 16.56 -6.64 10.49
N THR A 128 15.78 -6.95 11.51
CA THR A 128 15.57 -8.36 11.91
C THR A 128 14.81 -9.15 10.84
N ALA A 129 13.83 -8.53 10.17
CA ALA A 129 13.13 -9.16 9.05
C ALA A 129 14.06 -9.41 7.84
N GLU A 130 14.94 -8.46 7.53
CA GLU A 130 15.92 -8.59 6.45
C GLU A 130 16.94 -9.71 6.73
N GLU A 131 17.44 -9.80 7.96
CA GLU A 131 18.31 -10.90 8.40
C GLU A 131 17.61 -12.26 8.34
N ALA A 132 16.35 -12.34 8.77
CA ALA A 132 15.56 -13.56 8.69
C ALA A 132 15.32 -14.00 7.23
N ALA A 133 14.97 -13.05 6.35
CA ALA A 133 14.78 -13.32 4.92
C ALA A 133 16.09 -13.80 4.26
N ARG A 134 17.23 -13.21 4.62
CA ARG A 134 18.54 -13.66 4.14
C ARG A 134 18.87 -15.07 4.60
N ALA A 135 18.63 -15.40 5.87
CA ALA A 135 18.86 -16.73 6.40
C ALA A 135 17.97 -17.80 5.73
N GLU A 136 16.71 -17.45 5.43
CA GLU A 136 15.81 -18.34 4.69
C GLU A 136 16.27 -18.55 3.24
N ALA A 137 16.71 -17.49 2.57
CA ALA A 137 17.24 -17.57 1.20
C ALA A 137 18.50 -18.46 1.14
N GLU A 138 19.42 -18.33 2.11
CA GLU A 138 20.60 -19.19 2.22
C GLU A 138 20.21 -20.67 2.42
N ARG A 139 19.23 -20.95 3.29
CA ARG A 139 18.72 -22.32 3.48
C ARG A 139 18.15 -22.91 2.20
N ARG A 140 17.32 -22.15 1.47
CA ARG A 140 16.75 -22.58 0.18
C ARG A 140 17.83 -22.84 -0.86
N ALA A 141 18.87 -22.01 -0.91
CA ALA A 141 19.99 -22.20 -1.83
C ALA A 141 20.74 -23.52 -1.54
N VAL A 142 20.99 -23.82 -0.26
CA VAL A 142 21.61 -25.10 0.16
C VAL A 142 20.72 -26.29 -0.21
N GLU A 143 19.41 -26.20 0.02
CA GLU A 143 18.46 -27.26 -0.33
C GLU A 143 18.42 -27.54 -1.85
N VAL A 144 18.37 -26.48 -2.67
CA VAL A 144 18.41 -26.60 -4.13
C VAL A 144 19.74 -27.20 -4.60
N ALA A 145 20.86 -26.80 -4.00
CA ALA A 145 22.17 -27.37 -4.32
C ALA A 145 22.23 -28.87 -3.99
N ALA A 146 21.77 -29.26 -2.80
CA ALA A 146 21.71 -30.66 -2.38
C ALA A 146 20.82 -31.51 -3.31
N ARG A 147 19.66 -30.96 -3.73
CA ARG A 147 18.77 -31.64 -4.69
C ARG A 147 19.44 -31.85 -6.04
N ARG A 148 20.12 -30.84 -6.58
CA ARG A 148 20.86 -30.94 -7.85
C ARG A 148 21.97 -31.98 -7.79
N GLU A 149 22.69 -32.03 -6.66
CA GLU A 149 23.73 -33.03 -6.44
C GLU A 149 23.15 -34.45 -6.38
N ALA A 150 22.02 -34.65 -5.68
CA ALA A 150 21.33 -35.93 -5.63
C ALA A 150 20.81 -36.37 -7.01
N GLU A 151 20.26 -35.44 -7.81
CA GLU A 151 19.82 -35.70 -9.19
C GLU A 151 21.01 -36.09 -10.08
N HIS A 152 22.15 -35.41 -9.96
CA HIS A 152 23.38 -35.76 -10.68
C HIS A 152 23.87 -37.17 -10.31
N GLN A 153 23.94 -37.49 -9.01
CA GLN A 153 24.36 -38.82 -8.54
C GLN A 153 23.42 -39.92 -9.04
N ALA A 154 22.10 -39.66 -9.04
CA ALA A 154 21.12 -40.61 -9.56
C ALA A 154 21.30 -40.83 -11.07
N ALA A 155 21.55 -39.77 -11.84
CA ALA A 155 21.82 -39.85 -13.27
C ALA A 155 23.11 -40.64 -13.57
N GLU A 156 24.17 -40.44 -12.78
CA GLU A 156 25.43 -41.17 -12.94
C GLU A 156 25.24 -42.69 -12.67
N VAL A 157 24.50 -43.04 -11.61
CA VAL A 157 24.16 -44.44 -11.32
C VAL A 157 23.31 -45.06 -12.42
N ALA A 158 22.34 -44.32 -12.97
CA ALA A 158 21.50 -44.79 -14.07
C ALA A 158 22.34 -45.04 -15.34
N ALA A 159 23.22 -44.10 -15.71
CA ALA A 159 24.11 -44.23 -16.86
C ALA A 159 25.05 -45.45 -16.73
N ARG A 160 25.60 -45.68 -15.53
CA ARG A 160 26.44 -46.85 -15.27
C ARG A 160 25.67 -48.17 -15.44
N ARG A 161 24.44 -48.26 -14.91
CA ARG A 161 23.59 -49.44 -15.07
C ARG A 161 23.24 -49.71 -16.53
N GLU A 162 22.98 -48.65 -17.29
CA GLU A 162 22.71 -48.78 -18.72
C GLU A 162 23.94 -49.28 -19.49
N ALA A 163 25.13 -48.74 -19.21
CA ALA A 163 26.38 -49.20 -19.81
C ALA A 163 26.68 -50.67 -19.46
N GLU A 164 26.45 -51.09 -18.21
CA GLU A 164 26.59 -52.49 -17.79
C GLU A 164 25.61 -53.40 -18.54
N ARG A 165 24.35 -52.98 -18.72
CA ARG A 165 23.36 -53.72 -19.52
C ARG A 165 23.80 -53.87 -20.98
N GLN A 166 24.21 -52.76 -21.61
CA GLN A 166 24.67 -52.76 -23.00
C GLN A 166 25.92 -53.66 -23.17
N GLY A 167 26.83 -53.63 -22.20
CA GLY A 167 27.99 -54.53 -22.17
C GLY A 167 27.61 -56.00 -22.08
N ALA A 168 26.64 -56.34 -21.22
CA ALA A 168 26.13 -57.71 -21.08
C ALA A 168 25.41 -58.19 -22.34
N GLU A 169 24.57 -57.35 -22.96
CA GLU A 169 23.90 -57.67 -24.22
C GLU A 169 24.91 -57.89 -25.37
N ALA A 170 25.93 -57.05 -25.47
CA ALA A 170 26.99 -57.21 -26.47
C ALA A 170 27.80 -58.50 -26.25
N ALA A 171 28.09 -58.86 -25.00
CA ALA A 171 28.78 -60.11 -24.67
C ALA A 171 27.92 -61.33 -25.05
N ALA A 172 26.62 -61.31 -24.74
CA ALA A 172 25.69 -62.38 -25.09
C ALA A 172 25.57 -62.56 -26.62
N ARG A 173 25.53 -61.46 -27.38
CA ARG A 173 25.53 -61.51 -28.86
C ARG A 173 26.79 -62.18 -29.41
N ARG A 174 27.97 -61.78 -28.93
CA ARG A 174 29.26 -62.38 -29.34
C ARG A 174 29.32 -63.88 -29.02
N GLU A 175 28.79 -64.28 -27.86
CA GLU A 175 28.74 -65.70 -27.50
C GLU A 175 27.81 -66.50 -28.41
N ALA A 176 26.64 -65.94 -28.76
CA ALA A 176 25.70 -66.57 -29.69
C ALA A 176 26.32 -66.70 -31.09
N GLU A 177 26.94 -65.63 -31.62
CA GLU A 177 27.65 -65.66 -32.90
C GLU A 177 28.74 -66.74 -32.91
N ARG A 178 29.54 -66.84 -31.84
CA ARG A 178 30.56 -67.88 -31.72
C ARG A 178 29.97 -69.28 -31.76
N LYS A 179 28.85 -69.53 -31.06
CA LYS A 179 28.18 -70.84 -31.08
C LYS A 179 27.68 -71.18 -32.48
N THR A 180 27.06 -70.23 -33.17
CA THR A 180 26.59 -70.43 -34.56
C THR A 180 27.75 -70.72 -35.53
N ALA A 181 28.88 -70.04 -35.36
CA ALA A 181 30.08 -70.28 -36.18
C ALA A 181 30.70 -71.66 -35.90
N GLU A 182 30.72 -72.10 -34.64
CA GLU A 182 31.21 -73.43 -34.26
C GLU A 182 30.34 -74.55 -34.84
N GLU A 183 29.01 -74.40 -34.78
CA GLU A 183 28.06 -75.33 -35.39
C GLU A 183 28.22 -75.39 -36.92
N ALA A 184 28.38 -74.25 -37.58
CA ALA A 184 28.64 -74.18 -39.02
C ALA A 184 29.95 -74.88 -39.40
N ALA A 185 31.02 -74.66 -38.63
CA ALA A 185 32.32 -75.30 -38.85
C ALA A 185 32.24 -76.83 -38.67
N ARG A 186 31.48 -77.31 -37.68
CA ARG A 186 31.24 -78.75 -37.48
C ARG A 186 30.47 -79.35 -38.67
N ALA A 187 29.41 -78.69 -39.12
CA ALA A 187 28.63 -79.14 -40.28
C ALA A 187 29.47 -79.20 -41.57
N GLU A 188 30.38 -78.24 -41.77
CA GLU A 188 31.31 -78.25 -42.90
C GLU A 188 32.34 -79.40 -42.79
N ALA A 189 32.89 -79.63 -41.60
CA ALA A 189 33.82 -80.73 -41.36
C ALA A 189 33.17 -82.10 -41.62
N GLU A 190 31.93 -82.29 -41.20
CA GLU A 190 31.14 -83.51 -41.48
C GLU A 190 30.93 -83.70 -42.98
N ARG A 191 30.55 -82.65 -43.72
CA ARG A 191 30.40 -82.70 -45.19
C ARG A 191 31.70 -83.11 -45.87
N ARG A 192 32.82 -82.51 -45.48
CA ARG A 192 34.15 -82.86 -46.02
C ARG A 192 34.53 -84.31 -45.71
N ALA A 193 34.18 -84.81 -44.52
CA ALA A 193 34.44 -86.21 -44.15
C ALA A 193 33.64 -87.20 -45.02
N VAL A 194 32.36 -86.90 -45.29
CA VAL A 194 31.52 -87.69 -46.20
C VAL A 194 32.08 -87.68 -47.62
N GLU A 195 32.50 -86.52 -48.12
CA GLU A 195 33.10 -86.40 -49.46
C GLU A 195 34.38 -87.24 -49.60
N VAL A 196 35.27 -87.18 -48.60
CA VAL A 196 36.50 -87.99 -48.57
C VAL A 196 36.18 -89.49 -48.50
N ALA A 197 35.16 -89.89 -47.73
CA ALA A 197 34.72 -91.28 -47.66
C ALA A 197 34.18 -91.78 -49.01
N ALA A 198 33.31 -91.01 -49.66
CA ALA A 198 32.76 -91.33 -50.98
C ALA A 198 33.86 -91.46 -52.05
N ARG A 199 34.88 -90.58 -52.01
CA ARG A 199 36.04 -90.67 -52.92
C ARG A 199 36.84 -91.96 -52.71
N ARG A 200 37.10 -92.35 -51.45
CA ARG A 200 37.81 -93.61 -51.13
C ARG A 200 37.03 -94.83 -51.60
N GLU A 201 35.69 -94.81 -51.46
CA GLU A 201 34.83 -95.88 -51.94
C GLU A 201 34.86 -96.00 -53.47
N ALA A 202 34.79 -94.86 -54.19
CA ALA A 202 34.93 -94.83 -55.64
C ALA A 202 36.30 -95.34 -56.12
N GLU A 203 37.39 -94.98 -55.42
CA GLU A 203 38.74 -95.49 -55.69
C GLU A 203 38.83 -97.01 -55.47
N HIS A 204 38.21 -97.53 -54.40
CA HIS A 204 38.13 -98.97 -54.14
C HIS A 204 37.35 -99.72 -55.23
N GLN A 205 36.18 -99.21 -55.63
CA GLN A 205 35.38 -99.79 -56.71
C GLN A 205 36.14 -99.80 -58.05
N ALA A 206 36.88 -98.73 -58.37
CA ALA A 206 37.72 -98.67 -59.56
C ALA A 206 38.86 -99.71 -59.53
N ALA A 207 39.49 -99.92 -58.36
CA ALA A 207 40.51 -100.94 -58.18
C ALA A 207 39.95 -102.37 -58.34
N GLU A 208 38.73 -102.62 -57.84
CA GLU A 208 38.05 -103.91 -57.97
C GLU A 208 37.72 -104.24 -59.44
N VAL A 209 37.22 -103.26 -60.21
CA VAL A 209 36.97 -103.41 -61.65
C VAL A 209 38.27 -103.66 -62.42
N ALA A 210 39.37 -103.00 -62.05
CA ALA A 210 40.67 -103.23 -62.66
C ALA A 210 41.20 -104.65 -62.38
N ALA A 211 41.03 -105.15 -61.16
CA ALA A 211 41.40 -106.52 -60.78
C ALA A 211 40.59 -107.57 -61.55
N ARG A 212 39.28 -107.36 -61.72
CA ARG A 212 38.41 -108.26 -62.50
C ARG A 212 38.83 -108.32 -63.97
N ARG A 213 39.17 -107.17 -64.57
CA ARG A 213 39.70 -107.10 -65.96
C ARG A 213 41.06 -107.79 -66.11
N ALA A 214 41.90 -107.77 -65.07
CA ALA A 214 43.17 -108.50 -65.08
C ALA A 214 42.95 -110.03 -65.00
N ALA A 215 42.01 -110.48 -64.17
CA ALA A 215 41.63 -111.89 -64.08
C ALA A 215 41.00 -112.42 -65.38
N GLU A 216 40.16 -111.62 -66.05
CA GLU A 216 39.60 -111.96 -67.37
C GLU A 216 40.67 -112.10 -68.46
N ARG A 217 41.73 -111.28 -68.42
CA ARG A 217 42.88 -111.41 -69.35
C ARG A 217 43.65 -112.71 -69.12
N GLN A 218 43.82 -113.13 -67.86
CA GLN A 218 44.45 -114.42 -67.54
C GLN A 218 43.56 -115.62 -67.93
N ALA A 219 42.24 -115.48 -67.83
CA ALA A 219 41.29 -116.51 -68.27
C ALA A 219 41.26 -116.66 -69.81
N ALA A 220 41.41 -115.56 -70.56
CA ALA A 220 41.51 -115.59 -72.03
C ALA A 220 42.79 -116.29 -72.53
N GLU A 221 43.89 -116.19 -71.78
CA GLU A 221 45.18 -116.84 -72.11
C GLU A 221 45.13 -118.38 -71.95
N VAL A 222 44.28 -118.90 -71.06
CA VAL A 222 44.07 -120.34 -70.86
C VAL A 222 43.03 -120.92 -71.84
N ALA A 223 42.05 -120.12 -72.27
CA ALA A 223 41.02 -120.52 -73.23
C ALA A 223 41.57 -120.73 -74.66
N ALA A 224 42.54 -119.92 -75.09
CA ALA A 224 43.18 -120.04 -76.41
C ALA A 224 44.02 -121.32 -76.61
N ARG A 225 44.25 -122.12 -75.56
CA ARG A 225 45.05 -123.36 -75.62
C ARG A 225 44.22 -124.65 -75.63
N ARG A 226 42.88 -124.57 -75.55
CA ARG A 226 41.98 -125.75 -75.50
C ARG A 226 40.78 -125.66 -76.46
N GLU A 227 40.93 -124.93 -77.56
CA GLU A 227 39.91 -124.83 -78.62
C GLU A 227 40.27 -125.66 -79.89
N ALA A 228 41.35 -126.46 -79.82
CA ALA A 228 41.76 -127.39 -80.88
C ALA A 228 41.29 -128.85 -80.66
N GLU A 229 40.62 -129.17 -79.54
CA GLU A 229 40.15 -130.53 -79.27
C GLU A 229 38.74 -130.56 -78.69
N ARG A 230 37.75 -130.58 -79.59
CA ARG A 230 36.38 -131.12 -79.41
C ARG A 230 35.26 -130.08 -79.48
N GLN A 231 35.02 -129.66 -80.71
CA GLN A 231 33.69 -129.83 -81.27
C GLN A 231 33.35 -131.35 -81.28
N ALA A 232 32.81 -131.86 -80.18
CA ALA A 232 32.12 -133.14 -80.15
C ALA A 232 31.18 -133.16 -78.94
N ALA A 233 29.90 -133.37 -79.23
CA ALA A 233 28.80 -133.65 -78.29
C ALA A 233 28.16 -132.43 -77.62
N GLU A 234 27.56 -131.63 -78.49
CA GLU A 234 26.29 -130.96 -78.25
C GLU A 234 25.22 -131.96 -77.76
N VAL A 235 24.33 -131.49 -76.88
CA VAL A 235 23.14 -132.18 -76.31
C VAL A 235 23.37 -133.09 -75.09
N ALA A 236 23.96 -132.51 -74.04
CA ALA A 236 23.47 -132.72 -72.68
C ALA A 236 22.91 -131.38 -72.17
N ALA A 237 21.73 -131.03 -72.65
CA ALA A 237 20.56 -131.09 -71.79
C ALA A 237 20.68 -130.14 -70.57
N ARG A 238 20.28 -128.89 -70.80
CA ARG A 238 19.00 -128.43 -70.25
C ARG A 238 18.84 -128.74 -68.75
N ARG A 239 19.65 -128.10 -67.90
CA ARG A 239 19.42 -127.92 -66.44
C ARG A 239 20.44 -126.95 -65.84
N ALA A 240 20.22 -125.65 -66.05
CA ALA A 240 20.72 -124.57 -65.18
C ALA A 240 19.93 -123.27 -65.41
N ALA A 241 18.64 -123.42 -65.73
CA ALA A 241 17.65 -122.34 -65.67
C ALA A 241 17.18 -122.06 -64.22
N GLU A 242 17.96 -122.45 -63.22
CA GLU A 242 17.62 -122.24 -61.81
C GLU A 242 18.91 -121.92 -61.06
N ARG A 243 19.23 -120.62 -60.94
CA ARG A 243 19.98 -119.97 -59.84
C ARG A 243 20.30 -118.48 -60.13
N GLN A 244 19.32 -117.74 -60.65
CA GLN A 244 19.29 -116.26 -60.53
C GLN A 244 17.92 -115.82 -60.02
N ALA A 245 17.47 -116.45 -58.94
CA ALA A 245 16.19 -116.13 -58.29
C ALA A 245 16.29 -116.00 -56.76
N ALA A 246 17.49 -115.76 -56.22
CA ALA A 246 17.70 -115.67 -54.76
C ALA A 246 18.49 -114.44 -54.28
N GLU A 247 18.75 -113.43 -55.11
CA GLU A 247 19.51 -112.23 -54.72
C GLU A 247 18.71 -110.91 -54.80
N VAL A 248 17.41 -110.97 -55.13
CA VAL A 248 16.55 -109.78 -55.28
C VAL A 248 15.55 -109.60 -54.12
N ALA A 249 15.44 -110.59 -53.22
CA ALA A 249 14.54 -110.50 -52.07
C ALA A 249 15.19 -109.91 -50.80
N ALA A 250 16.51 -110.03 -50.61
CA ALA A 250 17.19 -109.54 -49.39
C ALA A 250 17.58 -108.05 -49.44
N ARG A 251 17.51 -107.41 -50.62
CA ARG A 251 17.84 -105.98 -50.80
C ARG A 251 16.64 -105.04 -50.63
N ARG A 252 15.41 -105.55 -50.67
CA ARG A 252 14.18 -104.76 -50.66
C ARG A 252 13.55 -104.51 -49.28
N GLU A 253 14.07 -105.13 -48.22
CA GLU A 253 13.56 -104.94 -46.85
C GLU A 253 14.41 -103.93 -46.05
N THR A 254 15.72 -103.92 -46.27
CA THR A 254 16.67 -102.94 -45.70
C THR A 254 16.55 -101.55 -46.32
N GLU A 255 16.28 -101.45 -47.63
CA GLU A 255 16.00 -100.17 -48.30
C GLU A 255 14.65 -99.55 -47.89
N ARG A 256 13.66 -100.38 -47.52
CA ARG A 256 12.31 -99.93 -47.13
C ARG A 256 12.29 -99.38 -45.69
N GLN A 257 13.03 -99.99 -44.77
CA GLN A 257 13.20 -99.49 -43.38
C GLN A 257 14.10 -98.24 -43.31
N ALA A 258 15.11 -98.12 -44.17
CA ALA A 258 15.95 -96.91 -44.26
C ALA A 258 15.18 -95.71 -44.85
N ALA A 259 14.30 -95.94 -45.83
CA ALA A 259 13.45 -94.91 -46.41
C ALA A 259 12.37 -94.38 -45.44
N GLU A 260 11.80 -95.23 -44.58
CA GLU A 260 10.77 -94.83 -43.61
C GLU A 260 11.34 -93.97 -42.45
N VAL A 261 12.55 -94.28 -41.97
CA VAL A 261 13.24 -93.48 -40.95
C VAL A 261 13.75 -92.15 -41.53
N ALA A 262 14.20 -92.15 -42.79
CA ALA A 262 14.57 -90.92 -43.48
C ALA A 262 13.36 -89.99 -43.72
N ALA A 263 12.22 -90.55 -44.13
CA ALA A 263 10.99 -89.79 -44.35
C ALA A 263 10.42 -89.18 -43.05
N ARG A 264 10.48 -89.90 -41.91
CA ARG A 264 10.09 -89.34 -40.60
C ARG A 264 11.02 -88.22 -40.13
N ARG A 265 12.34 -88.38 -40.27
CA ARG A 265 13.30 -87.32 -39.91
C ARG A 265 13.19 -86.08 -40.79
N GLU A 266 12.83 -86.23 -42.06
CA GLU A 266 12.59 -85.10 -42.96
C GLU A 266 11.28 -84.38 -42.63
N ALA A 267 10.23 -85.11 -42.24
CA ALA A 267 8.98 -84.53 -41.74
C ALA A 267 9.19 -83.76 -40.42
N ASP A 268 9.87 -84.36 -39.44
CA ASP A 268 10.19 -83.72 -38.15
C ASP A 268 11.07 -82.46 -38.34
N ARG A 269 12.01 -82.49 -39.30
CA ARG A 269 12.86 -81.34 -39.63
C ARG A 269 12.07 -80.20 -40.27
N LYS A 270 11.17 -80.51 -41.21
CA LYS A 270 10.30 -79.51 -41.85
C LYS A 270 9.34 -78.90 -40.84
N GLU A 271 8.78 -79.70 -39.94
CA GLU A 271 7.89 -79.21 -38.88
C GLU A 271 8.64 -78.33 -37.85
N ALA A 272 9.90 -78.68 -37.52
CA ALA A 272 10.77 -77.86 -36.68
C ALA A 272 11.21 -76.54 -37.36
N GLU A 273 11.54 -76.57 -38.66
CA GLU A 273 11.87 -75.37 -39.44
C GLU A 273 10.65 -74.43 -39.57
N GLU A 274 9.45 -74.97 -39.79
CA GLU A 274 8.20 -74.20 -39.80
C GLU A 274 7.80 -73.66 -38.42
N ALA A 275 8.11 -74.38 -37.34
CA ALA A 275 7.91 -73.89 -35.97
C ALA A 275 8.87 -72.73 -35.65
N ALA A 276 10.15 -72.85 -36.03
CA ALA A 276 11.14 -71.78 -35.87
C ALA A 276 10.81 -70.53 -36.71
N HIS A 277 10.32 -70.71 -37.95
CA HIS A 277 9.87 -69.60 -38.79
C HIS A 277 8.68 -68.86 -38.16
N ARG A 278 7.67 -69.60 -37.66
CA ARG A 278 6.51 -69.02 -36.96
C ARG A 278 6.90 -68.29 -35.67
N GLU A 279 7.90 -68.78 -34.94
CA GLU A 279 8.41 -68.11 -33.75
C GLU A 279 9.19 -66.82 -34.10
N ALA A 280 10.00 -66.85 -35.16
CA ALA A 280 10.71 -65.68 -35.67
C ALA A 280 9.75 -64.60 -36.18
N GLU A 281 8.70 -64.97 -36.92
CA GLU A 281 7.65 -64.05 -37.36
C GLU A 281 6.87 -63.45 -36.18
N ARG A 282 6.54 -64.25 -35.15
CA ARG A 282 5.91 -63.73 -33.93
C ARG A 282 6.80 -62.73 -33.18
N LYS A 283 8.10 -63.00 -33.09
CA LYS A 283 9.07 -62.08 -32.46
C LYS A 283 9.24 -60.80 -33.27
N ALA A 284 9.33 -60.90 -34.59
CA ALA A 284 9.41 -59.73 -35.48
C ALA A 284 8.12 -58.88 -35.42
N ALA A 285 6.94 -59.52 -35.40
CA ALA A 285 5.66 -58.84 -35.24
C ALA A 285 5.54 -58.15 -33.86
N ALA A 286 6.01 -58.80 -32.79
CA ALA A 286 6.02 -58.21 -31.45
C ALA A 286 6.98 -57.01 -31.34
N GLU A 287 8.13 -57.06 -32.00
CA GLU A 287 9.09 -55.94 -32.04
C GLU A 287 8.56 -54.77 -32.89
N ALA A 288 7.91 -55.06 -34.02
CA ALA A 288 7.24 -54.06 -34.84
C ALA A 288 6.11 -53.35 -34.07
N ALA A 289 5.27 -54.11 -33.35
CA ALA A 289 4.20 -53.56 -32.52
C ALA A 289 4.74 -52.68 -31.37
N ARG A 290 5.88 -53.04 -30.76
CA ARG A 290 6.54 -52.20 -29.74
C ARG A 290 7.06 -50.89 -30.33
N ARG A 291 7.73 -50.93 -31.49
CA ARG A 291 8.22 -49.71 -32.16
C ARG A 291 7.09 -48.79 -32.58
N GLU A 292 5.96 -49.34 -32.99
CA GLU A 292 4.76 -48.57 -33.32
C GLU A 292 4.13 -47.94 -32.08
N ALA A 293 4.05 -48.66 -30.96
CA ALA A 293 3.62 -48.11 -29.67
C ALA A 293 4.54 -46.98 -29.17
N ASP A 294 5.86 -47.17 -29.24
CA ASP A 294 6.84 -46.15 -28.84
C ASP A 294 6.72 -44.89 -29.73
N ARG A 295 6.49 -45.07 -31.03
CA ARG A 295 6.26 -43.96 -31.96
C ARG A 295 5.00 -43.15 -31.62
N LEU A 296 3.90 -43.83 -31.28
CA LEU A 296 2.65 -43.17 -30.89
C LEU A 296 2.79 -42.39 -29.59
N VAL A 297 3.53 -42.91 -28.61
CA VAL A 297 3.83 -42.21 -27.35
C VAL A 297 4.64 -40.93 -27.60
N VAL A 298 5.65 -40.99 -28.48
CA VAL A 298 6.44 -39.80 -28.85
C VAL A 298 5.58 -38.78 -29.60
N GLU A 299 4.72 -39.23 -30.52
CA GLU A 299 3.83 -38.34 -31.27
C GLU A 299 2.79 -37.66 -30.36
N GLU A 300 2.28 -38.38 -29.36
CA GLU A 300 1.36 -37.83 -28.36
C GLU A 300 2.05 -36.83 -27.42
N ALA A 301 3.29 -37.11 -27.00
CA ALA A 301 4.09 -36.18 -26.19
C ALA A 301 4.41 -34.87 -26.94
N LEU A 302 4.74 -34.95 -28.24
CA LEU A 302 4.97 -33.76 -29.07
C LEU A 302 3.72 -32.90 -29.24
N ARG A 303 2.54 -33.54 -29.41
CA ARG A 303 1.26 -32.81 -29.47
C ARG A 303 0.95 -32.10 -28.14
N GLN A 304 1.22 -32.76 -27.01
CA GLN A 304 1.03 -32.14 -25.69
C GLN A 304 1.95 -30.93 -25.49
N GLU A 305 3.23 -31.01 -25.88
CA GLU A 305 4.13 -29.85 -25.82
C GLU A 305 3.70 -28.70 -26.74
N GLU A 306 3.17 -28.99 -27.93
CA GLU A 306 2.66 -27.96 -28.85
C GLU A 306 1.40 -27.29 -28.29
N ASP A 307 0.46 -28.05 -27.73
CA ASP A 307 -0.75 -27.52 -27.09
C ASP A 307 -0.40 -26.64 -25.87
N GLU A 308 0.58 -27.05 -25.05
CA GLU A 308 1.06 -26.26 -23.92
C GLU A 308 1.70 -24.95 -24.39
N ARG A 309 2.53 -24.97 -25.44
CA ARG A 309 3.13 -23.75 -26.01
C ARG A 309 2.06 -22.80 -26.53
N GLN A 310 1.08 -23.29 -27.27
CA GLN A 310 -0.04 -22.48 -27.78
C GLN A 310 -0.88 -21.89 -26.65
N ALA A 311 -1.11 -22.65 -25.57
CA ALA A 311 -1.84 -22.15 -24.40
C ALA A 311 -1.08 -21.03 -23.68
N VAL A 312 0.25 -21.14 -23.56
CA VAL A 312 1.10 -20.10 -22.97
C VAL A 312 1.12 -18.84 -23.84
N GLU A 313 1.26 -18.99 -25.16
CA GLU A 313 1.26 -17.86 -26.10
C GLU A 313 -0.09 -17.11 -26.08
N ALA A 314 -1.20 -17.84 -26.12
CA ALA A 314 -2.55 -17.26 -26.00
C ALA A 314 -2.78 -16.57 -24.64
N ALA A 315 -2.16 -17.06 -23.56
CA ALA A 315 -2.22 -16.41 -22.25
C ALA A 315 -1.47 -15.07 -22.23
N ILE A 316 -0.29 -15.00 -22.87
CA ILE A 316 0.49 -13.77 -23.01
C ILE A 316 -0.27 -12.73 -23.84
N GLU A 317 -0.90 -13.13 -24.95
CA GLU A 317 -1.72 -12.23 -25.78
C GLU A 317 -2.92 -11.67 -25.02
N ARG A 318 -3.60 -12.50 -24.20
CA ARG A 318 -4.73 -12.05 -23.37
C ARG A 318 -4.29 -11.05 -22.31
N GLU A 319 -3.17 -11.30 -21.65
CA GLU A 319 -2.65 -10.40 -20.61
C GLU A 319 -2.15 -9.08 -21.18
N THR A 320 -1.47 -9.10 -22.33
CA THR A 320 -1.03 -7.88 -23.02
C THR A 320 -2.21 -7.04 -23.52
N ALA A 321 -3.26 -7.67 -24.07
CA ALA A 321 -4.49 -6.98 -24.45
C ALA A 321 -5.22 -6.35 -23.25
N ARG A 322 -5.26 -7.05 -22.10
CA ARG A 322 -5.82 -6.53 -20.86
C ARG A 322 -5.07 -5.29 -20.37
N GLN A 323 -3.74 -5.34 -20.35
CA GLN A 323 -2.91 -4.22 -19.93
C GLN A 323 -3.09 -3.00 -20.84
N ALA A 324 -3.17 -3.20 -22.16
CA ALA A 324 -3.43 -2.13 -23.11
C ALA A 324 -4.82 -1.48 -22.91
N ALA A 325 -5.84 -2.27 -22.60
CA ALA A 325 -7.19 -1.77 -22.32
C ALA A 325 -7.24 -0.93 -21.02
N GLU A 326 -6.57 -1.40 -19.96
CA GLU A 326 -6.47 -0.65 -18.69
C GLU A 326 -5.72 0.67 -18.88
N GLU A 327 -4.65 0.70 -19.68
CA GLU A 327 -3.92 1.93 -19.99
C GLU A 327 -4.76 2.92 -20.82
N ALA A 328 -5.49 2.42 -21.83
CA ALA A 328 -6.41 3.23 -22.62
C ALA A 328 -7.52 3.84 -21.76
N GLN A 329 -8.08 3.06 -20.82
CA GLN A 329 -9.09 3.54 -19.88
C GLN A 329 -8.53 4.63 -18.95
N ARG A 330 -7.31 4.48 -18.44
CA ARG A 330 -6.63 5.51 -17.64
C ARG A 330 -6.40 6.80 -18.43
N ARG A 331 -5.98 6.70 -19.68
CA ARG A 331 -5.77 7.87 -20.56
C ARG A 331 -7.09 8.60 -20.84
N ALA A 332 -8.16 7.85 -21.12
CA ALA A 332 -9.49 8.42 -21.33
C ALA A 332 -10.01 9.15 -20.07
N LEU A 333 -9.82 8.55 -18.89
CA LEU A 333 -10.22 9.18 -17.63
C LEU A 333 -9.45 10.49 -17.38
N ALA A 334 -8.13 10.47 -17.60
CA ALA A 334 -7.28 11.65 -17.45
C ALA A 334 -7.65 12.78 -18.43
N GLU A 335 -8.04 12.44 -19.66
CA GLU A 335 -8.47 13.43 -20.65
C GLU A 335 -9.81 14.08 -20.26
N VAL A 336 -10.75 13.29 -19.73
CA VAL A 336 -12.03 13.80 -19.22
C VAL A 336 -11.81 14.73 -18.03
N THR A 337 -10.96 14.35 -17.07
CA THR A 337 -10.61 15.21 -15.92
C THR A 337 -9.98 16.53 -16.38
N ARG A 338 -9.08 16.49 -17.37
CA ARG A 338 -8.43 17.69 -17.91
C ARG A 338 -9.41 18.63 -18.63
N LYS A 339 -10.40 18.09 -19.34
CA LYS A 339 -11.42 18.89 -20.05
C LYS A 339 -12.47 19.49 -19.10
N LEU A 340 -12.68 18.89 -17.92
CA LEU A 340 -13.63 19.36 -16.91
C LEU A 340 -13.04 20.35 -15.90
N ALA A 341 -11.71 20.57 -15.89
CA ALA A 341 -11.07 21.56 -15.05
C ALA A 341 -11.48 22.98 -15.51
N LEU A 342 -12.42 23.59 -14.78
CA LEU A 342 -12.77 25.00 -14.93
C LEU A 342 -11.54 25.88 -14.63
N PRO A 343 -11.35 27.00 -15.33
CA PRO A 343 -10.25 27.91 -15.03
C PRO A 343 -10.39 28.42 -13.58
N ALA A 344 -9.30 28.34 -12.82
CA ALA A 344 -9.26 28.84 -11.45
C ALA A 344 -9.63 30.34 -11.41
N LYS A 345 -10.57 30.70 -10.53
CA LYS A 345 -10.97 32.11 -10.29
C LYS A 345 -9.74 32.95 -9.95
N THR A 346 -9.66 34.17 -10.50
CA THR A 346 -8.64 35.15 -10.08
C THR A 346 -8.95 35.69 -8.69
N VAL A 347 -7.96 36.31 -8.03
CA VAL A 347 -8.13 36.92 -6.69
C VAL A 347 -9.28 37.93 -6.68
N GLU A 348 -9.42 38.73 -7.73
CA GLU A 348 -10.51 39.71 -7.89
C GLU A 348 -11.90 39.08 -8.10
N GLN A 349 -11.96 37.78 -8.41
CA GLN A 349 -13.20 37.00 -8.58
C GLN A 349 -13.51 36.12 -7.36
N THR A 350 -12.57 36.00 -6.42
CA THR A 350 -12.74 35.21 -5.19
C THR A 350 -13.56 36.01 -4.17
N VAL A 351 -14.69 35.44 -3.75
CA VAL A 351 -15.58 36.00 -2.74
C VAL A 351 -15.24 35.39 -1.37
N VAL A 352 -14.79 36.21 -0.43
CA VAL A 352 -14.52 35.80 0.96
C VAL A 352 -15.62 36.34 1.86
N MET A 353 -16.30 35.46 2.58
CA MET A 353 -17.24 35.83 3.62
C MET A 353 -16.53 36.01 4.96
N VAL A 354 -16.87 37.05 5.71
CA VAL A 354 -16.41 37.29 7.08
C VAL A 354 -17.62 37.33 8.03
N ALA A 355 -17.73 36.35 8.91
CA ALA A 355 -18.75 36.26 9.96
C ALA A 355 -18.10 36.49 11.33
N ASP A 356 -18.48 37.56 12.03
CA ASP A 356 -17.97 37.88 13.38
C ASP A 356 -18.99 38.82 14.03
N ASP A 357 -19.29 38.68 15.32
CA ASP A 357 -20.32 39.50 15.99
C ASP A 357 -19.85 40.95 16.25
N SER A 358 -18.53 41.16 16.33
CA SER A 358 -17.91 42.46 16.49
C SER A 358 -17.83 43.23 15.18
N LYS A 359 -18.61 44.31 15.09
CA LYS A 359 -18.56 45.25 13.95
C LYS A 359 -17.15 45.76 13.67
N VAL A 360 -16.34 45.98 14.71
CA VAL A 360 -14.96 46.48 14.56
C VAL A 360 -14.09 45.42 13.87
N VAL A 361 -14.21 44.15 14.28
CA VAL A 361 -13.45 43.04 13.69
C VAL A 361 -13.90 42.80 12.25
N ARG A 362 -15.21 42.77 11.98
CA ARG A 362 -15.74 42.66 10.60
C ARG A 362 -15.18 43.73 9.68
N VAL A 363 -15.22 45.00 10.10
CA VAL A 363 -14.71 46.11 9.28
C VAL A 363 -13.20 46.02 9.10
N LYS A 364 -12.44 45.67 10.14
CA LYS A 364 -10.98 45.52 10.05
C LYS A 364 -10.59 44.39 9.09
N THR A 365 -11.11 43.19 9.32
CA THR A 365 -10.82 42.00 8.50
C THR A 365 -11.31 42.21 7.07
N GLY A 366 -12.49 42.82 6.87
CA GLY A 366 -12.99 43.13 5.54
C GLY A 366 -12.11 44.13 4.79
N ARG A 367 -11.58 45.17 5.46
CA ARG A 367 -10.63 46.11 4.83
C ARG A 367 -9.31 45.44 4.45
N LEU A 368 -8.79 44.57 5.32
CA LEU A 368 -7.59 43.79 5.02
C LEU A 368 -7.79 42.95 3.76
N LEU A 369 -8.87 42.17 3.69
CA LEU A 369 -9.16 41.32 2.53
C LEU A 369 -9.38 42.13 1.24
N ALA A 370 -10.11 43.25 1.34
CA ALA A 370 -10.32 44.15 0.20
C ALA A 370 -9.00 44.80 -0.29
N ALA A 371 -8.05 45.10 0.60
CA ALA A 371 -6.72 45.59 0.23
C ALA A 371 -5.92 44.54 -0.56
N HIS A 372 -6.18 43.25 -0.32
CA HIS A 372 -5.69 42.13 -1.12
C HIS A 372 -6.56 41.79 -2.34
N ARG A 373 -7.52 42.68 -2.67
CA ARG A 373 -8.42 42.62 -3.83
C ARG A 373 -9.46 41.49 -3.84
N TYR A 374 -9.68 40.82 -2.71
CA TYR A 374 -10.80 39.89 -2.60
C TYR A 374 -12.14 40.65 -2.62
N GLN A 375 -13.18 40.00 -3.14
CA GLN A 375 -14.55 40.46 -2.91
C GLN A 375 -14.96 40.04 -1.51
N VAL A 376 -15.47 40.96 -0.70
CA VAL A 376 -15.78 40.68 0.71
C VAL A 376 -17.28 40.77 0.95
N VAL A 377 -17.84 39.71 1.50
CA VAL A 377 -19.19 39.69 2.06
C VAL A 377 -19.08 39.62 3.57
N THR A 378 -19.86 40.39 4.31
CA THR A 378 -19.80 40.39 5.79
C THR A 378 -21.13 39.95 6.37
N ALA A 379 -21.08 39.07 7.36
CA ALA A 379 -22.23 38.62 8.12
C ALA A 379 -22.09 38.99 9.59
N GLU A 380 -23.16 39.45 10.22
CA GLU A 380 -23.11 39.95 11.60
C GLU A 380 -23.19 38.89 12.69
N ASP A 381 -23.63 37.68 12.35
CA ASP A 381 -23.64 36.50 13.21
C ASP A 381 -23.72 35.23 12.35
N GLY A 382 -23.77 34.05 12.98
CA GLY A 382 -23.85 32.78 12.26
C GLY A 382 -25.15 32.57 11.48
N LEU A 383 -26.28 33.11 11.96
CA LEU A 383 -27.57 32.98 11.27
C LEU A 383 -27.61 33.86 10.01
N ASP A 384 -27.07 35.06 10.11
CA ASP A 384 -26.88 35.96 8.98
C ASP A 384 -25.91 35.36 7.95
N ALA A 385 -24.80 34.76 8.41
CA ALA A 385 -23.86 34.07 7.53
C ALA A 385 -24.54 32.92 6.78
N ALA A 386 -25.28 32.06 7.48
CA ALA A 386 -26.01 30.95 6.87
C ALA A 386 -26.99 31.43 5.78
N ARG A 387 -27.75 32.50 6.03
CA ARG A 387 -28.66 33.11 5.03
C ARG A 387 -27.90 33.68 3.84
N GLN A 388 -26.81 34.40 4.08
CA GLN A 388 -26.06 35.05 3.02
C GLN A 388 -25.29 34.04 2.15
N ILE A 389 -24.81 32.93 2.72
CA ILE A 389 -24.07 31.88 1.99
C ILE A 389 -24.87 31.32 0.82
N GLU A 390 -26.19 31.12 1.00
CA GLU A 390 -27.07 30.60 -0.06
C GLU A 390 -27.18 31.55 -1.25
N SER A 391 -27.11 32.86 -1.00
CA SER A 391 -27.29 33.89 -2.04
C SER A 391 -25.96 34.36 -2.67
N SER A 392 -24.90 34.44 -1.87
CA SER A 392 -23.60 35.01 -2.27
C SER A 392 -22.59 33.96 -2.75
N ALA A 393 -22.81 32.69 -2.43
CA ALA A 393 -21.95 31.56 -2.79
C ALA A 393 -20.44 31.87 -2.58
N PRO A 394 -20.01 32.14 -1.33
CA PRO A 394 -18.64 32.53 -1.06
C PRO A 394 -17.67 31.38 -1.39
N ASP A 395 -16.51 31.75 -1.92
CA ASP A 395 -15.41 30.83 -2.21
C ASP A 395 -14.67 30.42 -0.93
N LEU A 396 -14.70 31.25 0.12
CA LEU A 396 -14.11 30.96 1.43
C LEU A 396 -14.90 31.64 2.56
N LEU A 397 -15.05 30.97 3.69
CA LEU A 397 -15.65 31.51 4.90
C LEU A 397 -14.58 31.75 5.97
N VAL A 398 -14.49 32.98 6.48
CA VAL A 398 -13.78 33.32 7.72
C VAL A 398 -14.83 33.55 8.79
N THR A 399 -14.88 32.73 9.83
CA THR A 399 -15.89 32.84 10.89
C THR A 399 -15.26 32.93 12.27
N ASP A 400 -15.82 33.75 13.14
CA ASP A 400 -15.57 33.68 14.58
C ASP A 400 -16.22 32.42 15.17
N VAL A 401 -15.68 31.92 16.28
CA VAL A 401 -16.31 30.85 17.06
C VAL A 401 -17.43 31.42 17.91
N ASP A 402 -17.13 32.48 18.66
CA ASP A 402 -17.97 32.98 19.75
C ASP A 402 -19.00 33.99 19.24
N MET A 403 -20.02 33.51 18.52
CA MET A 403 -21.12 34.34 18.04
C MET A 403 -22.44 34.01 18.78
N PRO A 404 -23.29 35.01 19.07
CA PRO A 404 -24.59 34.77 19.69
C PRO A 404 -25.55 34.05 18.75
N GLY A 405 -26.45 33.23 19.32
CA GLY A 405 -27.42 32.45 18.57
C GLY A 405 -26.80 31.24 17.90
N MET A 406 -26.18 31.43 16.74
CA MET A 406 -25.45 30.39 16.01
C MET A 406 -23.96 30.67 16.07
N ASN A 407 -23.21 29.80 16.76
CA ASN A 407 -21.76 29.89 16.86
C ASN A 407 -21.07 29.42 15.56
N GLY A 408 -19.77 29.67 15.44
CA GLY A 408 -18.99 29.31 14.26
C GLY A 408 -18.91 27.81 13.98
N LEU A 409 -18.95 26.96 15.01
CA LEU A 409 -18.94 25.50 14.86
C LEU A 409 -20.25 24.97 14.27
N ASP A 410 -21.38 25.50 14.73
CA ASP A 410 -22.71 25.15 14.25
C ASP A 410 -22.91 25.64 12.81
N LEU A 411 -22.44 26.86 12.51
CA LEU A 411 -22.37 27.36 11.14
C LEU A 411 -21.52 26.43 10.25
N ALA A 412 -20.33 26.00 10.70
CA ALA A 412 -19.47 25.10 9.94
C ALA A 412 -20.15 23.74 9.67
N ARG A 413 -20.82 23.16 10.67
CA ARG A 413 -21.60 21.93 10.50
C ARG A 413 -22.73 22.11 9.49
N GLN A 414 -23.43 23.24 9.52
CA GLN A 414 -24.49 23.54 8.57
C GLN A 414 -23.96 23.70 7.14
N VAL A 415 -22.84 24.41 6.96
CA VAL A 415 -22.16 24.55 5.66
C VAL A 415 -21.71 23.20 5.13
N ARG A 416 -21.17 22.33 5.97
CA ARG A 416 -20.77 20.96 5.59
C ARG A 416 -21.96 20.05 5.27
N GLY A 417 -23.10 20.28 5.89
CA GLY A 417 -24.33 19.51 5.66
C GLY A 417 -25.02 19.78 4.32
N ASN A 418 -24.67 20.87 3.62
CA ASN A 418 -25.27 21.22 2.33
C ASN A 418 -24.34 20.83 1.16
N PRO A 419 -24.77 19.97 0.21
CA PRO A 419 -23.93 19.53 -0.92
C PRO A 419 -23.34 20.66 -1.77
N HIS A 420 -24.02 21.81 -1.83
CA HIS A 420 -23.57 22.96 -2.63
C HIS A 420 -22.48 23.79 -1.94
N THR A 421 -22.38 23.72 -0.61
CA THR A 421 -21.42 24.51 0.17
C THR A 421 -20.45 23.64 0.99
N ALA A 422 -20.60 22.31 0.92
CA ALA A 422 -19.78 21.35 1.65
C ALA A 422 -18.29 21.48 1.36
N ASN A 423 -17.92 21.97 0.18
CA ASN A 423 -16.52 22.16 -0.24
C ASN A 423 -15.98 23.57 0.03
N VAL A 424 -16.79 24.51 0.52
CA VAL A 424 -16.32 25.88 0.83
C VAL A 424 -15.30 25.81 1.97
N PRO A 425 -14.05 26.23 1.79
CA PRO A 425 -13.06 26.22 2.85
C PRO A 425 -13.46 27.17 3.98
N ILE A 426 -13.27 26.71 5.22
CA ILE A 426 -13.63 27.45 6.42
C ILE A 426 -12.35 27.72 7.23
N ILE A 427 -12.06 29.00 7.45
CA ILE A 427 -11.09 29.48 8.41
C ILE A 427 -11.87 29.94 9.64
N MET A 428 -11.58 29.32 10.76
CA MET A 428 -12.18 29.65 12.05
C MET A 428 -11.22 30.51 12.85
N VAL A 429 -11.73 31.58 13.42
CA VAL A 429 -10.99 32.51 14.27
C VAL A 429 -11.55 32.40 15.68
N THR A 430 -10.71 32.28 16.69
CA THR A 430 -11.17 32.08 18.08
C THR A 430 -10.20 32.68 19.09
N SER A 431 -10.68 33.03 20.28
CA SER A 431 -9.84 33.44 21.41
C SER A 431 -9.17 32.26 22.13
N ASP A 432 -9.65 31.02 21.95
CA ASP A 432 -9.12 29.81 22.60
C ASP A 432 -8.84 28.70 21.57
N SER A 433 -7.64 28.71 20.99
CA SER A 433 -7.34 27.89 19.81
C SER A 433 -6.99 26.42 20.06
N GLU A 434 -6.68 26.03 21.31
CA GLU A 434 -6.11 24.70 21.59
C GLU A 434 -7.20 23.66 21.87
N GLN A 435 -8.18 23.99 22.71
CA GLN A 435 -9.29 23.07 23.06
C GLN A 435 -10.32 22.95 21.92
N LEU A 436 -10.56 24.02 21.18
CA LEU A 436 -11.51 24.06 20.07
C LEU A 436 -11.00 23.39 18.79
N ARG A 437 -9.70 23.05 18.70
CA ARG A 437 -9.10 22.53 17.46
C ARG A 437 -9.67 21.18 17.05
N ALA A 438 -9.87 20.27 18.01
CA ALA A 438 -10.45 18.95 17.76
C ALA A 438 -11.91 19.06 17.30
N GLU A 439 -12.68 19.94 17.94
CA GLU A 439 -14.09 20.17 17.59
C GLU A 439 -14.25 20.87 16.24
N ALA A 440 -13.39 21.84 15.94
CA ALA A 440 -13.36 22.53 14.65
C ALA A 440 -13.04 21.55 13.51
N VAL A 441 -12.04 20.68 13.69
CA VAL A 441 -11.74 19.63 12.70
C VAL A 441 -12.94 18.70 12.51
N ALA A 442 -13.60 18.27 13.59
CA ALA A 442 -14.80 17.44 13.51
C ALA A 442 -15.98 18.14 12.82
N ALA A 443 -16.08 19.47 12.95
CA ALA A 443 -17.05 20.31 12.25
C ALA A 443 -16.68 20.59 10.78
N GLY A 444 -15.53 20.09 10.29
CA GLY A 444 -15.07 20.25 8.91
C GLY A 444 -14.36 21.57 8.63
N VAL A 445 -13.85 22.26 9.66
CA VAL A 445 -13.04 23.47 9.53
C VAL A 445 -11.66 23.13 8.98
N ASN A 446 -11.14 23.96 8.07
CA ASN A 446 -9.86 23.73 7.41
C ASN A 446 -8.69 24.32 8.20
N VAL A 447 -8.87 25.50 8.79
CA VAL A 447 -7.84 26.21 9.56
C VAL A 447 -8.46 26.85 10.80
N VAL A 448 -7.78 26.76 11.93
CA VAL A 448 -8.13 27.48 13.17
C VAL A 448 -7.03 28.49 13.47
N LEU A 449 -7.40 29.75 13.69
CA LEU A 449 -6.51 30.87 14.04
C LEU A 449 -6.87 31.42 15.42
N GLY A 450 -5.86 31.60 16.28
CA GLY A 450 -6.01 32.24 17.59
C GLY A 450 -6.01 33.77 17.47
N LYS A 451 -6.90 34.46 18.19
CA LYS A 451 -6.88 35.92 18.38
C LYS A 451 -5.85 36.27 19.47
N PRO A 452 -4.95 37.26 19.26
CA PRO A 452 -4.74 38.02 18.02
C PRO A 452 -3.91 37.24 16.98
N TYR A 453 -4.32 37.30 15.71
CA TYR A 453 -3.58 36.70 14.59
C TYR A 453 -2.88 37.77 13.75
N PRO A 454 -1.66 37.52 13.23
CA PRO A 454 -1.03 38.35 12.22
C PRO A 454 -1.84 38.38 10.92
N GLU A 455 -1.96 39.56 10.31
CA GLU A 455 -2.72 39.74 9.07
C GLU A 455 -2.17 38.88 7.92
N GLU A 456 -0.84 38.77 7.82
CA GLU A 456 -0.14 37.92 6.85
C GLU A 456 -0.49 36.44 7.00
N GLN A 457 -0.74 35.98 8.22
CA GLN A 457 -1.08 34.59 8.49
C GLN A 457 -2.45 34.25 7.91
N LEU A 458 -3.45 35.12 8.11
CA LEU A 458 -4.78 34.94 7.53
C LEU A 458 -4.71 34.91 6.00
N ILE A 459 -4.01 35.86 5.40
CA ILE A 459 -3.85 35.94 3.95
C ILE A 459 -3.13 34.72 3.38
N GLY A 460 -2.08 34.25 4.05
CA GLY A 460 -1.34 33.04 3.68
C GLY A 460 -2.24 31.80 3.65
N HIS A 461 -3.09 31.62 4.67
CA HIS A 461 -4.04 30.51 4.71
C HIS A 461 -5.11 30.61 3.62
N ILE A 462 -5.64 31.80 3.36
CA ILE A 462 -6.61 32.02 2.27
C ILE A 462 -5.98 31.63 0.93
N GLN A 463 -4.78 32.12 0.63
CA GLN A 463 -4.08 31.80 -0.62
C GLN A 463 -3.78 30.30 -0.76
N GLN A 464 -3.39 29.64 0.32
CA GLN A 464 -3.14 28.21 0.34
C GLN A 464 -4.41 27.41 0.04
N LEU A 465 -5.54 27.75 0.68
CA LEU A 465 -6.81 27.07 0.49
C LEU A 465 -7.37 27.29 -0.93
N MET A 466 -7.24 28.49 -1.47
CA MET A 466 -7.68 28.81 -2.84
C MET A 466 -6.83 28.14 -3.92
N ARG A 467 -5.52 27.94 -3.70
CA ARG A 467 -4.67 27.14 -4.61
C ARG A 467 -5.02 25.65 -4.58
N GLY A 468 -5.39 25.11 -3.41
CA GLY A 468 -5.82 23.73 -3.25
C GLY A 468 -7.08 23.38 -4.04
N GLN A 469 -7.97 24.35 -4.26
CA GLN A 469 -9.18 24.18 -5.07
C GLN A 469 -8.94 24.36 -6.58
N ALA A 470 -7.84 24.99 -6.97
CA ALA A 470 -7.46 25.18 -8.38
C ALA A 470 -6.76 23.95 -9.00
N GLY A 471 -6.37 22.96 -8.19
CA GLY A 471 -5.59 21.79 -8.61
C GLY A 471 -6.24 20.43 -8.33
N ALA A 472 -7.51 20.39 -7.93
CA ALA A 472 -8.27 19.17 -7.62
C ALA A 472 -9.20 18.78 -8.77
#